data_AF-A0AAU9XTB6-F1
#
_entry.id   AF-A0AAU9XTB6-F1
#
_cell.length_a   1.000
_cell.length_b   1.000
_cell.length_c   1.000
_cell.angle_alpha   90.00
_cell.angle_beta   90.00
_cell.angle_gamma   90.00
#
_symmetry.space_group_name_H-M   'P 1'
#
loop_
_entity.id
_entity.type
_entity.pdbx_description
1 polymer ?
#
loop_
_entity_poly.entity_id
_entity_poly.type
_entity_poly.pdbx_seq_one_letter_code
_entity_poly.pdbx_strand_id
1 'polypeptide(L)' 'MGKQCEEVVDECASNPCQNGATFIDKHSSYKCNCTIGYNGTLCETGMLLLCREN' A
#
# COMPACT_ATOMS: atom_id res chain seq x y z
N MET A 1 -11.66 27.78 21.72
CA MET A 1 -13.04 27.40 21.31
C MET A 1 -12.97 27.03 19.84
N GLY A 2 -13.52 25.87 19.44
CA GLY A 2 -13.55 25.39 18.04
C GLY A 2 -12.65 24.20 17.74
N LYS A 3 -12.81 23.08 18.46
CA LYS A 3 -12.29 21.76 18.03
C LYS A 3 -13.47 20.98 17.43
N GLN A 4 -13.63 21.04 16.12
CA GLN A 4 -14.45 20.09 15.35
C GLN A 4 -13.85 19.92 13.95
N CYS A 5 -12.84 19.06 13.86
CA CYS A 5 -12.62 18.21 12.69
C CYS A 5 -12.53 16.78 13.26
N GLU A 6 -13.68 16.15 13.48
CA GLU A 6 -13.80 14.75 13.93
C GLU A 6 -13.69 13.76 12.76
N GLU A 7 -12.94 14.11 11.71
CA GLU A 7 -12.58 13.16 10.67
C GLU A 7 -11.07 13.18 10.52
N VAL A 8 -10.43 12.26 11.25
CA VAL A 8 -9.06 11.84 10.99
C VAL A 8 -9.08 11.00 9.70
N VAL A 9 -9.45 11.61 8.59
CA VAL A 9 -9.14 11.06 7.28
C VAL A 9 -7.90 11.79 6.85
N ASP A 10 -6.79 11.37 7.43
CA ASP A 10 -5.49 11.61 6.85
C ASP A 10 -5.49 10.84 5.53
N GLU A 11 -5.96 11.52 4.49
CA GLU A 11 -6.01 11.08 3.10
C GLU A 11 -4.61 10.93 2.49
N CYS A 12 -3.56 11.29 3.25
CA CYS A 12 -2.17 10.87 3.04
C CYS A 12 -1.76 9.64 3.89
N ALA A 13 -2.54 9.22 4.89
CA ALA A 13 -2.33 8.01 5.70
C ALA A 13 -3.14 6.80 5.21
N SER A 14 -4.05 6.96 4.25
CA SER A 14 -4.57 5.82 3.47
C SER A 14 -3.51 5.41 2.46
N ASN A 15 -2.43 4.81 2.95
CA ASN A 15 -1.41 4.18 2.12
C ASN A 15 -2.14 3.25 1.13
N PRO A 16 -2.17 3.58 -0.18
CA PRO A 16 -3.01 2.85 -1.13
C PRO A 16 -2.45 1.45 -1.38
N CYS A 17 -1.20 1.23 -0.98
CA CYS A 17 -0.51 -0.03 -1.05
C CYS A 17 -1.01 -0.99 0.05
N GLN A 18 -1.51 -2.15 -0.36
CA GLN A 18 -2.04 -3.19 0.51
C GLN A 18 -0.95 -4.19 0.92
N ASN A 19 -1.29 -5.11 1.83
CA ASN A 19 -0.45 -6.26 2.18
C ASN A 19 0.96 -5.92 2.69
N GLY A 20 1.08 -4.80 3.42
CA GLY A 20 2.35 -4.35 3.99
C GLY A 20 3.32 -3.74 2.97
N ALA A 21 2.83 -3.37 1.79
CA ALA A 21 3.64 -2.73 0.77
C ALA A 21 4.02 -1.28 1.15
N THR A 22 5.21 -0.87 0.71
CA THR A 22 5.72 0.49 0.97
C THR A 22 5.34 1.42 -0.17
N PHE A 23 4.71 2.55 0.13
CA PHE A 23 4.47 3.60 -0.85
C PHE A 23 5.79 4.27 -1.24
N ILE A 24 6.06 4.31 -2.54
CA ILE A 24 7.20 5.05 -3.10
C ILE A 24 6.61 6.18 -3.94
N ASP A 25 6.77 7.40 -3.44
CA ASP A 25 6.56 8.61 -4.24
C ASP A 25 7.72 8.74 -5.24
N LYS A 26 7.40 8.73 -6.54
CA LYS A 26 8.33 9.19 -7.57
C LYS A 26 7.80 10.49 -8.14
N HIS A 27 8.73 11.38 -8.49
CA HIS A 27 8.51 12.72 -9.07
C HIS A 27 7.44 12.85 -10.18
N SER A 28 7.00 11.76 -10.82
CA SER A 28 5.91 11.78 -11.81
C SER A 28 4.95 10.58 -11.71
N SER A 29 5.10 9.71 -10.72
CA SER A 29 4.20 8.58 -10.48
C SER A 29 4.36 8.01 -9.07
N TYR A 30 3.29 7.51 -8.48
CA TYR A 30 3.41 6.69 -7.28
C TYR A 30 3.58 5.21 -7.66
N LYS A 31 4.31 4.46 -6.83
CA LYS A 31 4.42 3.01 -6.97
C LYS A 31 4.40 2.34 -5.60
N CYS A 32 3.70 1.22 -5.49
CA CYS A 32 3.78 0.36 -4.33
C CYS A 32 4.95 -0.63 -4.46
N ASN A 33 5.79 -0.69 -3.43
CA ASN A 33 6.81 -1.73 -3.29
C ASN A 33 6.20 -2.94 -2.59
N CYS A 34 5.78 -3.92 -3.39
CA CYS A 34 5.12 -5.11 -2.89
C CYS A 34 6.07 -6.01 -2.11
N THR A 35 5.57 -6.58 -1.03
CA THR A 35 6.22 -7.66 -0.30
C THR A 35 6.27 -8.93 -1.16
N ILE A 36 7.19 -9.84 -0.85
CA ILE A 36 7.37 -11.09 -1.60
C ILE A 36 6.04 -11.86 -1.61
N GLY A 37 5.63 -12.31 -2.79
CA GLY A 37 4.37 -13.03 -2.96
C GLY A 37 3.16 -12.11 -3.16
N TYR A 38 3.33 -10.81 -3.34
CA TYR A 38 2.25 -9.87 -3.71
C TYR A 38 2.58 -9.12 -5.00
N ASN A 39 1.56 -8.82 -5.79
CA ASN A 39 1.65 -8.12 -7.07
C ASN A 39 0.39 -7.26 -7.30
N GLY A 40 0.41 -6.46 -8.37
CA GLY A 40 -0.63 -5.47 -8.67
C GLY A 40 -0.16 -4.05 -8.36
N THR A 41 -0.87 -3.05 -8.89
CA THR A 41 -0.50 -1.62 -8.73
C THR A 41 -0.51 -1.22 -7.27
N LEU A 42 -1.41 -1.83 -6.49
CA LEU A 42 -1.59 -1.61 -5.07
C LEU A 42 -1.13 -2.81 -4.24
N CYS A 43 -0.43 -3.77 -4.84
CA CYS A 43 -0.03 -5.02 -4.20
C CYS A 43 -1.22 -5.83 -3.65
N GLU A 44 -2.39 -5.69 -4.28
CA GLU A 44 -3.67 -6.29 -3.88
C GLU A 44 -3.75 -7.79 -4.21
N THR A 45 -2.92 -8.28 -5.13
CA THR A 45 -2.95 -9.67 -5.58
C THR A 45 -1.88 -10.48 -4.87
N GLY A 46 -2.28 -11.37 -3.95
CA GLY A 46 -1.39 -12.37 -3.36
C GLY A 46 -1.10 -13.49 -4.35
N MET A 47 0.15 -13.58 -4.79
CA MET A 47 0.70 -14.68 -5.60
C MET A 47 1.58 -15.62 -4.73
N LEU A 48 1.24 -15.76 -3.45
CA LEU A 48 1.88 -16.73 -2.55
C LEU A 48 1.30 -18.15 -2.77
N LEU A 49 1.42 -18.66 -3.99
CA LEU A 49 1.29 -20.08 -4.26
C LEU A 49 2.36 -20.41 -5.31
N LEU A 50 3.33 -21.25 -4.92
CA LEU A 50 4.45 -21.77 -5.72
C LEU A 50 5.84 -21.14 -5.48
N CYS A 51 6.21 -20.81 -4.25
CA CYS A 51 7.54 -21.25 -3.82
C CYS A 51 7.43 -22.77 -3.64
N ARG A 52 7.64 -23.54 -4.73
CA ARG A 52 8.05 -24.93 -4.58
C ARG A 52 9.41 -24.86 -3.90
N GLU A 53 9.42 -24.87 -2.57
CA GLU A 53 10.57 -25.34 -1.80
C GLU A 53 10.88 -26.73 -2.37
N ASN A 54 11.99 -26.84 -3.09
CA ASN A 54 12.54 -28.13 -3.47
C ASN A 54 13.48 -28.60 -2.38
#